data_AF-A0A968PDS7-F1
#
_entry.id   AF-A0A968PDS7-F1
#
_cell.length_a   1.000
_cell.length_b   1.000
_cell.length_c   1.000
_cell.angle_alpha   90.00
_cell.angle_beta   90.00
_cell.angle_gamma   90.00
#
_symmetry.space_group_name_H-M   'P 1'
#
loop_
_entity.id
_entity.type
_entity.pdbx_description
1 polymer ?
#
loop_
_entity_poly.entity_id
_entity_poly.type
_entity_poly.pdbx_seq_one_letter_code
_entity_poly.pdbx_strand_id
1 'polypeptide(L)' 'MLGHQGEQQVAAEQLAAWVGTIAYEIVARIRPGIERLVV' A
#
# COMPACT_ATOMS: atom_id res chain seq x y z
N MET A 1 3.72 -2.19 -5.69
CA MET A 1 3.64 -0.72 -5.70
C MET A 1 2.27 -0.34 -5.16
N LEU A 2 2.21 0.67 -4.29
CA LEU A 2 1.01 1.22 -3.66
C LEU A 2 1.10 2.74 -3.83
N GLY A 3 -0.01 3.40 -4.17
CA GLY A 3 -0.04 4.86 -4.34
C GLY A 3 -0.53 5.28 -5.73
N HIS A 4 -0.14 6.48 -6.14
CA HIS A 4 -0.67 7.18 -7.30
C HIS A 4 0.44 7.48 -8.32
N GLN A 5 0.13 7.29 -9.61
CA GLN A 5 1.03 7.61 -10.73
C GLN A 5 0.22 8.10 -11.93
N GLY A 6 0.22 9.42 -12.18
CA GLY A 6 -0.65 10.02 -13.20
C GLY A 6 -2.11 9.71 -12.87
N GLU A 7 -2.93 9.29 -13.84
CA GLU A 7 -4.32 8.91 -13.56
C GLU A 7 -4.47 7.54 -12.87
N GLN A 8 -3.38 6.78 -12.69
CA GLN A 8 -3.43 5.46 -12.06
C GLN A 8 -3.34 5.56 -10.54
N GLN A 9 -4.14 4.74 -9.87
CA GLN A 9 -4.13 4.62 -8.41
C GLN A 9 -4.22 3.14 -8.02
N VAL A 10 -3.39 2.75 -7.05
CA VAL A 10 -3.48 1.45 -6.37
C VAL A 10 -3.65 1.73 -4.88
N ALA A 11 -4.82 1.40 -4.34
CA ALA A 11 -5.14 1.51 -2.92
C ALA A 11 -4.74 0.25 -2.14
N ALA A 12 -4.65 0.35 -0.81
CA ALA A 12 -4.23 -0.78 0.04
C ALA A 12 -5.27 -1.90 0.06
N GLU A 13 -6.55 -1.53 -0.02
CA GLU A 13 -7.70 -2.41 -0.13
C GLU A 13 -7.63 -3.27 -1.40
N GLN A 14 -7.16 -2.68 -2.50
CA GLN A 14 -7.04 -3.40 -3.76
C GLN A 14 -5.92 -4.45 -3.70
N LEU A 15 -4.77 -4.09 -3.11
CA LEU A 15 -3.71 -5.07 -2.85
C LEU A 15 -4.17 -6.17 -1.89
N ALA A 16 -4.94 -5.81 -0.86
CA ALA A 16 -5.49 -6.76 0.10
C ALA A 16 -6.44 -7.77 -0.58
N ALA A 17 -7.30 -7.30 -1.48
CA ALA A 17 -8.18 -8.17 -2.27
C ALA A 17 -7.41 -9.14 -3.17
N TRP A 18 -6.31 -8.70 -3.80
CA TRP A 18 -5.47 -9.57 -4.65
C TRP A 18 -4.72 -10.65 -3.85
N VAL A 19 -4.29 -10.33 -2.64
CA VAL A 19 -3.51 -11.23 -1.79
C VAL A 19 -4.40 -12.11 -0.90
N GLY A 20 -5.68 -11.75 -0.71
CA GLY A 20 -6.62 -12.46 0.16
C GLY A 20 -6.45 -12.11 1.64
N THR A 21 -6.26 -10.82 1.95
CA THR A 21 -6.13 -10.30 3.33
C THR A 21 -6.88 -8.97 3.47
N ILE A 22 -6.62 -8.21 4.54
CA ILE A 22 -7.17 -6.88 4.82
C ILE A 22 -6.12 -5.77 4.64
N ALA A 23 -6.57 -4.54 4.39
CA ALA A 23 -5.69 -3.39 4.14
C ALA A 23 -4.69 -3.12 5.29
N TYR A 24 -5.09 -3.38 6.54
CA TYR A 24 -4.22 -3.18 7.71
C TYR A 24 -2.97 -4.06 7.65
N GLU A 25 -3.09 -5.31 7.17
CA GLU A 25 -1.94 -6.19 7.00
C GLU A 25 -1.00 -5.72 5.89
N ILE A 26 -1.54 -5.12 4.82
CA ILE A 26 -0.72 -4.56 3.74
C ILE A 26 0.16 -3.42 4.25
N VAL A 27 -0.43 -2.46 4.96
CA VAL A 27 0.30 -1.30 5.49
C VAL A 27 1.27 -1.72 6.59
N ALA A 28 0.87 -2.65 7.47
CA ALA A 28 1.74 -3.17 8.53
C ALA A 28 2.97 -3.92 8.00
N ARG A 29 2.90 -4.49 6.79
CA ARG A 29 4.00 -5.22 6.14
C ARG A 29 4.93 -4.32 5.31
N ILE A 30 4.69 -3.00 5.24
CA ILE A 30 5.64 -2.09 4.59
C ILE A 30 6.99 -2.19 5.29
N ARG A 31 8.04 -2.50 4.52
CA ARG A 31 9.38 -2.74 5.05
C ARG A 31 9.85 -1.54 5.90
N PRO A 32 10.27 -1.74 7.17
CA PRO A 32 10.68 -0.63 8.05
C PRO A 32 11.86 0.20 7.53
N GLY A 33 12.68 -0.36 6.64
CA GLY A 33 13.79 0.36 5.99
C GLY A 33 13.37 1.32 4.87
N ILE A 34 12.06 1.46 4.61
CA ILE A 34 11.52 2.49 3.71
C ILE A 34 11.23 3.73 4.55
N GLU A 35 11.85 4.86 4.21
CA GLU A 35 11.64 6.14 4.90
C GLU A 35 10.20 6.62 4.76
N ARG A 36 9.66 7.19 5.85
CA ARG A 36 8.33 7.81 5.86
C ARG A 36 8.50 9.32 5.72
N LEU A 37 8.10 9.85 4.58
CA LEU A 37 8.00 11.28 4.35
C LEU A 37 6.60 11.76 4.81
N VAL A 38 6.56 12.74 5.71
CA VAL A 38 5.31 13.37 6.18
C VAL A 38 5.14 14.66 5.41
N VAL A 39 4.00 14.81 4.72
CA VAL A 39 3.67 15.93 3.82
C VAL A 39 2.33 16.53 4.21
#